data_AF-A0A813GX97-F1
#
_entry.id   AF-A0A813GX97-F1
#
_cell.length_a   1.000
_cell.length_b   1.000
_cell.length_c   1.000
_cell.angle_alpha   90.00
_cell.angle_beta   90.00
_cell.angle_gamma   90.00
#
_symmetry.space_group_name_H-M   'P 1'
#
loop_
_entity.id
_entity.type
_entity.pdbx_description
1 polymer ?
#
loop_
_entity_poly.entity_id
_entity_poly.type
_entity_poly.pdbx_seq_one_letter_code
_entity_poly.pdbx_strand_id
1 'polypeptide(L)'
;PFRRPIMTAQFDDDLVDDVTVGLQIQQFLDEWHFRVLHSGLASEWDRSQALIKAMEIFESCGMDISQEEKEGLADASEADMIEGLVQRMPMSLKRMLEHLLLQLQLVLSTATRVRNSLEEGSADEVAKIME
;
A
#
# COMPACT_ATOMS: atom_id res chain seq x y z
N PRO A 1 30.87 -23.85 -40.49
CA PRO A 1 29.79 -24.55 -39.75
C PRO A 1 30.19 -24.80 -38.30
N PHE A 2 29.79 -23.92 -37.37
CA PHE A 2 29.63 -24.19 -35.92
C PHE A 2 29.10 -22.89 -35.29
N ARG A 3 27.77 -22.71 -35.29
CA ARG A 3 27.12 -21.77 -34.37
C ARG A 3 26.69 -22.57 -33.16
N ARG A 4 27.31 -22.32 -32.00
CA ARG A 4 26.78 -22.79 -30.72
C ARG A 4 25.48 -22.02 -30.43
N PRO A 5 24.41 -22.67 -29.98
CA PRO A 5 23.27 -21.93 -29.45
C PRO A 5 23.72 -21.27 -28.14
N ILE A 6 23.54 -19.95 -28.07
CA ILE A 6 23.60 -19.22 -26.82
C ILE A 6 22.41 -19.74 -26.01
N MET A 7 22.68 -20.53 -24.98
CA MET A 7 21.72 -20.73 -23.90
C MET A 7 21.51 -19.36 -23.25
N THR A 8 20.50 -18.64 -23.72
CA THR A 8 19.81 -17.65 -22.88
C THR A 8 19.29 -18.42 -21.70
N ALA A 9 20.03 -18.38 -20.59
CA ALA A 9 19.45 -18.61 -19.29
C ALA A 9 18.33 -17.58 -19.15
N GLN A 10 17.10 -18.01 -19.44
CA GLN A 10 15.92 -17.38 -18.88
C GLN A 10 16.08 -17.60 -17.38
N PHE A 11 16.62 -16.61 -16.69
CA PHE A 11 16.42 -16.53 -15.26
C PHE A 11 14.89 -16.49 -15.09
N ASP A 12 14.33 -17.50 -14.43
CA ASP A 12 12.97 -17.46 -13.92
C ASP A 12 12.86 -16.28 -12.95
N ASP A 13 12.64 -15.09 -13.52
CA ASP A 13 12.31 -13.84 -12.83
C ASP A 13 10.81 -13.82 -12.43
N ASP A 14 10.15 -14.99 -12.46
CA ASP A 14 8.69 -15.14 -12.53
C ASP A 14 8.03 -15.55 -11.21
N LEU A 15 8.77 -15.73 -10.12
CA LEU A 15 8.20 -16.09 -8.82
C LEU A 15 8.30 -14.93 -7.83
N VAL A 16 7.35 -14.00 -7.93
CA VAL A 16 7.04 -13.13 -6.78
C VAL A 16 6.36 -14.01 -5.75
N ASP A 17 7.01 -14.18 -4.60
CA ASP A 17 6.53 -15.03 -3.52
C ASP A 17 5.40 -14.34 -2.73
N ASP A 18 4.25 -14.99 -2.68
CA ASP A 18 3.04 -14.49 -2.00
C ASP A 18 3.27 -14.28 -0.49
N VAL A 19 4.19 -15.02 0.13
CA VAL A 19 4.56 -14.78 1.54
C VAL A 19 5.25 -13.44 1.68
N THR A 20 6.19 -13.13 0.79
CA THR A 20 6.88 -11.83 0.77
C THR A 20 5.91 -10.67 0.51
N VAL A 21 4.98 -10.83 -0.44
CA VAL A 21 3.93 -9.84 -0.72
C VAL A 21 3.02 -9.64 0.49
N GLY A 22 2.63 -10.74 1.16
CA GLY A 22 1.82 -10.69 2.37
C GLY A 22 2.50 -9.90 3.50
N LEU A 23 3.80 -10.13 3.73
CA LEU A 23 4.58 -9.38 4.71
C LEU A 23 4.66 -7.88 4.38
N GLN A 24 4.83 -7.54 3.09
CA GLN A 24 4.86 -6.15 2.64
C GLN A 24 3.52 -5.44 2.87
N ILE A 25 2.39 -6.12 2.57
CA ILE A 25 1.04 -5.60 2.84
C ILE A 25 0.83 -5.42 4.33
N GLN A 26 1.21 -6.42 5.14
CA GLN A 26 1.09 -6.34 6.60
C GLN A 26 1.84 -5.12 7.15
N GLN A 27 3.11 -4.97 6.78
CA GLN A 27 3.93 -3.83 7.21
C GLN A 27 3.30 -2.48 6.81
N PHE A 28 2.79 -2.39 5.57
CA PHE A 28 2.12 -1.18 5.11
C PHE A 28 0.87 -0.86 5.94
N LEU A 29 0.02 -1.85 6.22
CA LEU A 29 -1.21 -1.65 6.98
C LEU A 29 -0.92 -1.27 8.43
N ASP A 30 0.14 -1.81 9.04
CA ASP A 30 0.59 -1.43 10.39
C ASP A 30 1.06 0.02 10.42
N GLU A 31 1.90 0.43 9.47
CA GLU A 31 2.37 1.81 9.36
C GLU A 31 1.24 2.79 9.04
N TRP A 32 0.32 2.39 8.17
CA TRP A 32 -0.88 3.16 7.83
C TRP A 32 -1.76 3.36 9.07
N HIS A 33 -2.07 2.28 9.78
CA HIS A 33 -2.89 2.33 10.98
C HIS A 33 -2.23 3.18 12.06
N PHE A 34 -0.93 3.03 12.27
CA PHE A 34 -0.15 3.88 13.17
C PHE A 34 -0.29 5.36 12.79
N ARG A 35 -0.13 5.71 11.50
CA ARG A 35 -0.25 7.11 11.04
C ARG A 35 -1.66 7.65 11.16
N VAL A 36 -2.69 6.86 10.87
CA VAL A 36 -4.09 7.26 11.06
C VAL A 36 -4.34 7.55 12.54
N LEU A 37 -3.93 6.65 13.44
CA LEU A 37 -4.05 6.81 14.90
C LEU A 37 -3.31 8.03 15.46
N HIS A 38 -2.16 8.39 14.88
CA HIS A 38 -1.35 9.52 15.32
C HIS A 38 -1.69 10.83 14.59
N SER A 39 -2.60 10.79 13.63
CA SER A 39 -3.15 11.97 12.98
C SER A 39 -4.49 12.34 13.61
N GLY A 40 -4.90 13.61 13.53
CA GLY A 40 -6.23 14.03 13.99
C GLY A 40 -7.40 13.18 13.43
N LEU A 41 -7.17 12.40 12.37
CA LEU A 41 -8.12 11.42 11.80
C LEU A 41 -8.52 10.30 12.77
N ALA A 42 -7.71 9.98 13.78
CA ALA A 42 -8.05 8.96 14.77
C ALA A 42 -9.34 9.27 15.54
N SER A 43 -9.75 10.54 15.55
CA SER A 43 -11.01 10.98 16.16
C SER A 43 -12.25 10.70 15.29
N GLU A 44 -12.06 10.50 13.98
CA GLU A 44 -13.14 10.32 13.02
C GLU A 44 -13.17 8.92 12.40
N TRP A 45 -12.02 8.26 12.24
CA TRP A 45 -11.90 6.98 11.55
C TRP A 45 -11.71 5.82 12.53
N ASP A 46 -12.62 4.85 12.47
CA ASP A 46 -12.42 3.56 13.11
C ASP A 46 -11.48 2.65 12.29
N ARG A 47 -11.12 1.49 12.87
CA ARG A 47 -10.22 0.52 12.23
C ARG A 47 -10.73 0.08 10.86
N SER A 48 -12.03 -0.18 10.72
CA SER A 48 -12.62 -0.67 9.47
C SER A 48 -12.53 0.39 8.38
N GLN A 49 -12.87 1.63 8.70
CA GLN A 49 -12.73 2.77 7.79
C GLN A 49 -11.29 2.98 7.35
N ALA A 50 -10.32 2.90 8.28
CA ALA A 50 -8.91 3.03 7.94
C ALA A 50 -8.44 1.94 6.95
N LEU A 51 -8.90 0.69 7.13
CA LEU A 51 -8.59 -0.43 6.24
C LEU A 51 -9.25 -0.28 4.86
N ILE A 52 -10.52 0.13 4.82
CA ILE A 52 -11.22 0.40 3.56
C ILE A 52 -10.49 1.47 2.75
N LYS A 53 -10.02 2.55 3.40
CA LYS A 53 -9.23 3.60 2.74
C LYS A 53 -7.88 3.11 2.23
N ALA A 54 -7.21 2.21 2.95
CA ALA A 54 -6.02 1.56 2.43
C ALA A 54 -6.33 0.71 1.18
N MET A 55 -7.45 -0.01 1.18
CA MET A 55 -7.88 -0.81 0.02
C MET A 55 -8.30 0.03 -1.18
N GLU A 56 -8.87 1.23 -0.99
CA GLU A 56 -9.13 2.20 -2.06
C GLU A 56 -7.83 2.68 -2.75
N ILE A 57 -6.72 2.76 -2.02
CA ILE A 57 -5.40 3.06 -2.61
C ILE A 57 -4.97 1.90 -3.51
N PHE A 58 -5.07 0.66 -3.03
CA PHE A 58 -4.72 -0.50 -3.86
C PHE A 58 -5.62 -0.63 -5.09
N GLU A 59 -6.92 -0.34 -4.96
CA GLU A 59 -7.85 -0.26 -6.09
C GLU A 59 -7.39 0.79 -7.11
N SER A 60 -7.02 1.98 -6.65
CA SER A 60 -6.50 3.06 -7.50
C SER A 60 -5.19 2.67 -8.20
N CYS A 61 -4.44 1.71 -7.66
CA CYS A 61 -3.23 1.15 -8.25
C CYS A 61 -3.49 -0.05 -9.18
N GLY A 62 -4.75 -0.38 -9.45
CA GLY A 62 -5.16 -1.40 -10.41
C GLY A 62 -5.56 -2.74 -9.81
N MET A 63 -5.77 -2.81 -8.49
CA MET A 63 -6.42 -3.96 -7.86
C MET A 63 -7.93 -3.93 -8.14
N ASP A 64 -8.51 -5.06 -8.55
CA ASP A 64 -9.95 -5.17 -8.74
C ASP A 64 -10.58 -5.65 -7.42
N ILE A 65 -11.23 -4.75 -6.70
CA ILE A 65 -11.87 -5.04 -5.42
C ILE A 65 -13.10 -4.16 -5.22
N SER A 66 -14.27 -4.78 -5.17
CA SER A 66 -15.55 -4.07 -4.98
C SER A 66 -15.72 -3.56 -3.55
N GLN A 67 -16.65 -2.63 -3.35
CA GLN A 67 -16.95 -2.08 -2.02
C GLN A 67 -17.40 -3.15 -1.02
N GLU A 68 -18.23 -4.10 -1.45
CA GLU A 68 -18.71 -5.22 -0.62
C GLU A 68 -17.54 -6.13 -0.18
N GLU A 69 -16.58 -6.37 -1.08
CA GLU A 69 -15.39 -7.15 -0.74
C GLU A 69 -14.47 -6.43 0.24
N LYS A 70 -14.32 -5.10 0.11
CA LYS A 70 -13.54 -4.30 1.08
C LYS A 70 -14.14 -4.41 2.47
N GLU A 71 -15.46 -4.29 2.59
CA GLU A 71 -16.17 -4.41 3.87
C GLU A 71 -15.97 -5.83 4.46
N GLY A 72 -16.12 -6.86 3.63
CA GLY A 72 -15.90 -8.24 4.05
C GLY A 72 -14.45 -8.53 4.50
N LEU A 73 -13.45 -7.95 3.83
CA LEU A 73 -12.05 -8.09 4.22
C LEU A 73 -11.70 -7.27 5.48
N ALA A 74 -12.32 -6.10 5.66
CA ALA A 74 -12.09 -5.26 6.84
C ALA A 74 -12.64 -5.90 8.14
N ASP A 75 -13.70 -6.70 8.03
CA ASP A 75 -14.30 -7.45 9.13
C ASP A 75 -13.61 -8.82 9.38
N ALA A 76 -12.75 -9.27 8.46
CA ALA A 76 -12.02 -10.53 8.57
C ALA A 76 -10.89 -10.47 9.61
N SER A 77 -10.33 -11.65 9.94
CA SER A 77 -9.09 -11.68 10.71
C SER A 77 -7.94 -11.08 9.90
N GLU A 78 -6.92 -10.55 10.56
CA GLU A 78 -5.79 -9.91 9.87
C GLU A 78 -5.09 -10.87 8.89
N ALA A 79 -4.91 -12.14 9.28
CA ALA A 79 -4.33 -13.16 8.42
C ALA A 79 -5.19 -13.43 7.17
N ASP A 80 -6.50 -13.59 7.35
CA ASP A 80 -7.43 -13.84 6.25
C ASP A 80 -7.55 -12.62 5.32
N MET A 81 -7.51 -11.41 5.89
CA MET A 81 -7.51 -10.15 5.16
C MET A 81 -6.26 -10.05 4.28
N ILE A 82 -5.07 -10.27 4.85
CA ILE A 82 -3.80 -10.21 4.11
C ILE A 82 -3.80 -11.25 2.98
N GLU A 83 -4.15 -12.50 3.28
CA GLU A 83 -4.24 -13.54 2.26
C GLU A 83 -5.24 -13.15 1.16
N GLY A 84 -6.42 -12.65 1.53
CA GLY A 84 -7.44 -12.18 0.62
C GLY A 84 -7.00 -11.03 -0.28
N LEU A 85 -6.14 -10.13 0.21
CA LEU A 85 -5.54 -9.05 -0.56
C LEU A 85 -4.47 -9.58 -1.53
N VAL A 86 -3.58 -10.46 -1.08
CA VAL A 86 -2.54 -11.07 -1.91
C VAL A 86 -3.15 -11.85 -3.08
N GLN A 87 -4.22 -12.61 -2.84
CA GLN A 87 -4.90 -13.40 -3.87
C GLN A 87 -5.52 -12.54 -4.98
N ARG A 88 -6.04 -11.37 -4.61
CA ARG A 88 -6.68 -10.43 -5.55
C ARG A 88 -5.68 -9.51 -6.25
N MET A 89 -4.47 -9.40 -5.73
CA MET A 89 -3.46 -8.51 -6.30
C MET A 89 -2.97 -9.04 -7.66
N PRO A 90 -3.10 -8.27 -8.75
CA PRO A 90 -2.56 -8.67 -10.05
C PRO A 90 -1.04 -8.86 -9.98
N MET A 91 -0.48 -9.81 -10.75
CA MET A 91 0.97 -10.04 -10.77
C MET A 91 1.79 -8.80 -11.14
N SER A 92 1.24 -7.91 -11.98
CA SER A 92 1.86 -6.63 -12.30
C SER A 92 2.01 -5.73 -11.08
N LEU A 93 0.99 -5.69 -10.22
CA LEU A 93 0.98 -4.93 -8.98
C LEU A 93 1.90 -5.58 -7.94
N LYS A 94 1.87 -6.91 -7.80
CA LYS A 94 2.79 -7.66 -6.91
C LYS A 94 4.27 -7.35 -7.22
N ARG A 95 4.64 -7.30 -8.51
CA ARG A 95 6.02 -6.96 -8.95
C ARG A 95 6.43 -5.53 -8.61
N MET A 96 5.49 -4.60 -8.62
CA MET A 96 5.73 -3.19 -8.35
C MET A 96 5.46 -2.82 -6.89
N LEU A 97 4.95 -3.75 -6.08
CA LEU A 97 4.41 -3.46 -4.76
C LEU A 97 5.44 -2.76 -3.87
N GLU A 98 6.66 -3.28 -3.81
CA GLU A 98 7.75 -2.68 -3.03
C GLU A 98 7.98 -1.21 -3.42
N HIS A 99 8.10 -0.93 -4.72
CA HIS A 99 8.29 0.42 -5.22
C HIS A 99 7.07 1.33 -4.95
N LEU A 100 5.87 0.79 -5.10
CA LEU A 100 4.63 1.51 -4.81
C LEU A 100 4.54 1.88 -3.34
N LEU A 101 4.82 0.93 -2.44
CA LEU A 101 4.78 1.16 -0.99
C LEU A 101 5.79 2.21 -0.55
N LEU A 102 7.01 2.17 -1.10
CA LEU A 102 8.03 3.21 -0.84
C LEU A 102 7.58 4.60 -1.31
N GLN A 103 6.94 4.70 -2.48
CA GLN A 103 6.38 5.97 -2.96
C GLN A 103 5.22 6.43 -2.09
N LEU A 104 4.32 5.52 -1.68
CA LEU A 104 3.21 5.82 -0.79
C LEU A 104 3.69 6.32 0.57
N GLN A 105 4.77 5.77 1.13
CA GLN A 105 5.37 6.26 2.38
C GLN A 105 5.80 7.73 2.27
N LEU A 106 6.39 8.14 1.15
CA LEU A 106 6.77 9.54 0.91
C LEU A 106 5.53 10.44 0.80
N VAL A 107 4.52 10.01 0.04
CA VAL A 107 3.25 10.75 -0.12
C VAL A 107 2.56 10.91 1.24
N LEU A 108 2.44 9.83 2.01
CA LEU A 108 1.83 9.81 3.34
C LEU A 108 2.56 10.70 4.34
N SER A 109 3.89 10.65 4.34
CA SER A 109 4.71 11.51 5.19
C SER A 109 4.52 12.99 4.83
N THR A 110 4.42 13.31 3.55
CA THR A 110 4.20 14.68 3.07
C THR A 110 2.80 15.16 3.44
N ALA A 111 1.77 14.36 3.16
CA ALA A 111 0.38 14.67 3.48
C ALA A 111 0.16 14.87 4.99
N THR A 112 0.79 14.03 5.83
CA THR A 112 0.72 14.15 7.29
C THR A 112 1.40 15.43 7.77
N ARG A 113 2.58 15.77 7.22
CA ARG A 113 3.28 17.03 7.57
C ARG A 113 2.46 18.26 7.16
N VAL A 114 1.91 18.28 5.95
CA VAL A 114 1.04 19.37 5.49
C VAL A 114 -0.17 19.52 6.42
N ARG A 115 -0.83 18.41 6.79
CA ARG A 115 -1.97 18.45 7.71
C ARG A 115 -1.58 18.99 9.08
N ASN A 116 -0.50 18.51 9.67
CA ASN A 116 -0.05 19.00 10.97
C ASN A 116 0.27 20.51 10.92
N SER A 117 0.97 20.98 9.88
CA SER A 117 1.24 22.41 9.71
C SER A 117 -0.04 23.25 9.50
N LEU A 118 -1.08 22.70 8.85
CA LEU A 118 -2.39 23.34 8.74
C LEU A 118 -3.12 23.39 10.10
N GLU A 119 -3.08 22.31 10.88
CA GLU A 119 -3.66 22.23 12.23
C GLU A 119 -2.98 23.23 13.19
N GLU A 120 -1.68 23.43 13.05
CA GLU A 120 -0.89 24.40 13.81
C GLU A 120 -1.05 25.85 13.30
N GLY A 121 -1.74 26.07 12.18
CA GLY A 121 -1.98 27.39 11.59
C GLY A 121 -0.76 28.02 10.88
N SER A 122 0.22 27.20 10.50
CA SER A 122 1.52 27.62 9.95
C SER A 122 1.51 27.61 8.42
N ALA A 123 0.88 28.61 7.80
CA ALA A 123 0.74 28.70 6.33
C ALA A 123 2.10 28.77 5.59
N ASP A 124 3.11 29.40 6.20
CA ASP A 124 4.46 29.50 5.63
C ASP A 124 5.17 28.13 5.59
N GLU A 125 4.94 27.26 6.57
CA GLU A 125 5.50 25.91 6.56
C GLU A 125 4.83 25.01 5.53
N VAL A 126 3.52 25.18 5.30
CA VAL A 126 2.81 24.47 4.23
C VAL A 126 3.41 24.83 2.87
N ALA A 127 3.64 26.12 2.59
CA ALA A 127 4.26 26.56 1.34
C ALA A 127 5.65 25.92 1.13
N LYS A 128 6.45 25.86 2.20
CA LYS A 128 7.79 25.25 2.18
C LYS A 128 7.78 23.73 2.02
N ILE A 129 6.72 23.04 2.45
CA ILE A 129 6.56 21.58 2.27
C ILE A 129 6.15 21.26 0.81
N MET A 130 5.49 22.20 0.13
CA MET A 130 4.97 22.01 -1.23
C MET A 130 5.93 22.49 -2.35
N GLU A 131 7.01 23.20 -2.02
CA GLU A 131 8.15 23.49 -2.92
C GLU A 131 9.10 22.29 -3.09
#